data_AF-A0A5C8LPD2-F1
#
_entry.id   AF-A0A5C8LPD2-F1
#
_cell.length_a   1.000
_cell.length_b   1.000
_cell.length_c   1.000
_cell.angle_alpha   90.00
_cell.angle_beta   90.00
_cell.angle_gamma   90.00
#
_symmetry.space_group_name_H-M   'P 1'
#
loop_
_entity.id
_entity.type
_entity.pdbx_description
1 polymer ?
#
loop_
_entity_poly.entity_id
_entity_poly.type
_entity_poly.pdbx_seq_one_letter_code
_entity_poly.pdbx_strand_id
1 'polypeptide(L)'
;MKNFNLILFCVLFLSCNSRNEPIVSGSISIERVSLFFSREHGKRLITNNCQGLEIDNQRLRDNVDGNCHSYLFEGEEYFNVIDCDGKSYFVSKKTGEIFINEKHKWGSKLPNNYLGRYYYDRVRERYFFVEETEVNKEKVYKYGGNI
;
A
#
# COMPACT_ATOMS: atom_id res chain seq x y z
N MET A 1 -30.69 -46.35 -10.78
CA MET A 1 -30.55 -44.90 -11.04
C MET A 1 -29.63 -44.33 -9.97
N LYS A 2 -28.36 -44.08 -10.30
CA LYS A 2 -27.42 -43.38 -9.42
C LYS A 2 -26.96 -42.13 -10.17
N ASN A 3 -27.47 -40.98 -9.72
CA ASN A 3 -27.14 -39.67 -10.25
C ASN A 3 -25.67 -39.37 -9.94
N PHE A 4 -24.84 -39.38 -10.98
CA PHE A 4 -23.48 -38.83 -10.92
C PHE A 4 -23.61 -37.30 -10.95
N ASN A 5 -23.57 -36.66 -9.78
CA ASN A 5 -23.32 -35.23 -9.69
C ASN A 5 -21.85 -34.98 -10.04
N LEU A 6 -21.60 -34.66 -11.31
CA LEU A 6 -20.33 -34.14 -11.77
C LEU A 6 -20.17 -32.73 -11.20
N ILE A 7 -19.43 -32.62 -10.10
CA ILE A 7 -19.04 -31.33 -9.52
C ILE A 7 -18.16 -30.64 -10.56
N LEU A 8 -18.75 -29.68 -11.27
CA LEU A 8 -18.08 -28.76 -12.17
C LEU A 8 -17.18 -27.87 -11.30
N PHE A 9 -15.97 -28.34 -11.07
CA PHE A 9 -14.90 -27.56 -10.46
C PHE A 9 -14.49 -26.51 -11.48
N CYS A 10 -15.22 -25.38 -11.51
CA CYS A 10 -14.77 -24.16 -12.18
C CYS A 10 -13.53 -23.68 -11.44
N VAL A 11 -12.38 -24.27 -11.77
CA VAL A 11 -11.09 -23.62 -11.56
C VAL A 11 -11.11 -22.42 -12.49
N LEU A 12 -11.59 -21.30 -11.97
CA LEU A 12 -11.29 -19.99 -12.51
C LEU A 12 -9.78 -19.83 -12.35
N PHE A 13 -9.03 -20.42 -13.27
CA PHE A 13 -7.69 -19.98 -13.60
C PHE A 13 -7.87 -18.55 -14.10
N LEU A 14 -7.87 -17.59 -13.18
CA LEU A 14 -7.61 -16.20 -13.45
C LEU A 14 -6.21 -16.17 -14.06
N SER A 15 -6.18 -16.28 -15.38
CA SER A 15 -4.97 -16.18 -16.19
C SER A 15 -4.51 -14.73 -16.07
N CYS A 16 -3.66 -14.48 -15.08
CA CYS A 16 -2.98 -13.22 -14.85
C CYS A 16 -2.22 -12.82 -16.13
N ASN A 17 -2.78 -11.87 -16.88
CA ASN A 17 -2.25 -11.37 -18.13
C ASN A 17 -1.40 -10.13 -17.84
N SER A 18 -0.08 -10.32 -17.80
CA SER A 18 0.90 -9.40 -17.22
C SER A 18 0.99 -8.00 -17.84
N ARG A 19 0.33 -7.74 -18.97
CA ARG A 19 0.56 -6.50 -19.75
C ARG A 19 -0.48 -5.39 -19.56
N ASN A 20 -1.68 -5.67 -19.03
CA ASN A 20 -2.77 -4.67 -18.98
C ASN A 20 -3.77 -4.87 -17.82
N GLU A 21 -3.41 -5.62 -16.78
CA GLU A 21 -4.35 -5.83 -15.67
C GLU A 21 -4.47 -4.60 -14.78
N PRO A 22 -5.71 -4.23 -14.38
CA PRO A 22 -5.92 -3.18 -13.40
C PRO A 22 -5.23 -3.51 -12.08
N ILE A 23 -4.63 -2.50 -11.47
CA ILE A 23 -4.02 -2.57 -10.16
C ILE A 23 -5.13 -2.60 -9.12
N VAL A 24 -5.02 -3.53 -8.18
CA VAL A 24 -5.90 -3.68 -7.03
C VAL A 24 -5.14 -3.32 -5.75
N SER A 25 -5.83 -3.15 -4.62
CA SER A 25 -5.18 -2.79 -3.35
C SER A 25 -4.08 -3.78 -2.93
N GLY A 26 -4.29 -5.08 -3.20
CA GLY A 26 -3.31 -6.14 -2.93
C GLY A 26 -2.02 -6.06 -3.75
N SER A 27 -1.99 -5.28 -4.84
CA SER A 27 -0.78 -4.98 -5.60
C SER A 27 0.14 -3.98 -4.91
N ILE A 28 -0.36 -3.26 -3.90
CA ILE A 28 0.37 -2.20 -3.21
C ILE A 28 0.93 -2.74 -1.90
N SER A 29 2.23 -2.60 -1.73
CA SER A 29 2.95 -3.09 -0.56
C SER A 29 3.97 -2.07 -0.08
N ILE A 30 4.38 -2.22 1.17
CA ILE A 30 5.50 -1.47 1.72
C ILE A 30 6.54 -2.48 2.17
N GLU A 31 7.79 -2.19 1.88
CA GLU A 31 8.91 -3.03 2.30
C GLU A 31 9.89 -2.27 3.17
N ARG A 32 10.53 -3.02 4.06
CA ARG A 32 11.69 -2.56 4.80
C ARG A 32 12.89 -2.53 3.87
N VAL A 33 13.61 -1.42 3.87
CA VAL A 33 14.90 -1.27 3.19
C VAL A 33 15.99 -1.25 4.26
N SER A 34 16.99 -2.12 4.11
CA SER A 34 18.17 -2.08 4.97
C SER A 34 18.98 -0.82 4.65
N LEU A 35 19.24 0.00 5.66
CA LEU A 35 20.16 1.13 5.55
C LEU A 35 21.47 0.71 6.21
N PHE A 36 22.56 0.71 5.43
CA PHE A 36 23.89 0.45 5.99
C PHE A 36 24.17 1.47 7.12
N PHE A 37 24.54 0.97 8.30
CA PHE A 37 24.95 1.73 9.49
C PHE A 37 23.89 2.53 10.26
N SER A 38 22.58 2.37 10.00
CA SER A 38 21.53 2.99 10.82
C SER A 38 20.79 1.98 11.71
N ARG A 39 20.39 2.41 12.92
CA ARG A 39 19.39 1.68 13.73
C ARG A 39 17.98 1.82 13.16
N GLU A 40 17.76 2.85 12.33
CA GLU A 40 16.52 3.05 11.60
C GLU A 40 16.52 2.16 10.36
N HIS A 41 15.31 1.74 9.95
CA HIS A 41 15.14 1.01 8.71
C HIS A 41 14.44 1.90 7.70
N GLY A 42 14.98 1.90 6.48
CA GLY A 42 14.36 2.56 5.36
C GLY A 42 13.04 1.90 5.02
N LYS A 43 12.22 2.63 4.28
CA LYS A 43 10.89 2.18 3.87
C LYS A 43 10.67 2.56 2.42
N ARG A 44 10.08 1.67 1.64
CA ARG A 44 9.67 1.96 0.26
C ARG A 44 8.25 1.46 0.00
N LEU A 45 7.49 2.27 -0.72
CA LEU A 45 6.23 1.89 -1.36
C LEU A 45 6.55 1.13 -2.65
N ILE A 46 5.82 0.06 -2.91
CA ILE A 46 6.00 -0.77 -4.09
C ILE A 46 4.64 -1.11 -4.67
N THR A 47 4.54 -1.02 -5.99
CA THR A 47 3.41 -1.56 -6.73
C THR A 47 3.87 -2.75 -7.56
N ASN A 48 3.14 -3.86 -7.49
CA ASN A 48 3.44 -5.08 -8.22
C ASN A 48 2.30 -5.43 -9.20
N ASN A 49 2.64 -6.08 -10.31
CA ASN A 49 1.62 -6.70 -11.16
C ASN A 49 1.06 -7.98 -10.50
N CYS A 50 0.07 -8.61 -11.14
CA CYS A 50 -0.55 -9.85 -10.67
C CYS A 50 0.41 -11.06 -10.54
N GLN A 51 1.60 -10.99 -11.15
CA GLN A 51 2.66 -12.00 -11.03
C GLN A 51 3.61 -11.72 -9.85
N GLY A 52 3.40 -10.62 -9.12
CA GLY A 52 4.31 -10.17 -8.07
C GLY A 52 5.58 -9.50 -8.60
N LEU A 53 5.63 -9.13 -9.88
CA LEU A 53 6.75 -8.37 -10.43
C LEU A 53 6.57 -6.88 -10.11
N GLU A 54 7.62 -6.27 -9.57
CA GLU A 54 7.68 -4.84 -9.27
C GLU A 54 7.46 -4.02 -10.55
N ILE A 55 6.47 -3.13 -10.53
CA ILE A 55 6.17 -2.16 -11.58
C ILE A 55 6.93 -0.87 -11.30
N ASP A 56 6.79 -0.37 -10.07
CA ASP A 56 7.37 0.90 -9.64
C ASP A 56 7.58 0.91 -8.12
N ASN A 57 8.47 1.77 -7.65
CA ASN A 57 8.75 1.96 -6.23
C ASN A 57 9.05 3.42 -5.88
N GLN A 58 8.81 3.78 -4.62
CA GLN A 58 9.09 5.11 -4.11
C GLN A 58 9.61 5.04 -2.68
N ARG A 59 10.72 5.72 -2.39
CA ARG A 59 11.20 5.85 -1.02
C ARG A 59 10.19 6.65 -0.18
N LEU A 60 9.85 6.08 0.96
CA LEU A 60 9.02 6.68 2.01
C LEU A 60 9.90 7.16 3.17
N ARG A 61 9.29 7.82 4.16
CA ARG A 61 10.01 8.18 5.38
C ARG A 61 10.46 6.95 6.14
N ASP A 62 11.71 6.98 6.60
CA ASP A 62 12.30 5.93 7.41
C ASP A 62 11.50 5.72 8.70
N ASN A 63 11.49 4.49 9.21
CA ASN A 63 10.69 4.15 10.38
C ASN A 63 11.43 4.50 11.68
N VAL A 64 11.16 5.70 12.20
CA VAL A 64 11.91 6.31 13.33
C VAL A 64 11.65 5.60 14.67
N ASP A 65 10.52 4.92 14.85
CA ASP A 65 10.14 4.32 16.15
C ASP A 65 9.24 3.08 16.05
N GLY A 66 9.11 2.46 14.88
CA GLY A 66 8.19 1.35 14.66
C GLY A 66 6.73 1.75 14.50
N ASN A 67 6.36 3.01 14.71
CA ASN A 67 4.98 3.51 14.67
C ASN A 67 4.72 4.48 13.50
N CYS A 68 5.71 4.68 12.61
CA CYS A 68 5.54 5.41 11.36
C CYS A 68 4.77 4.54 10.34
N HIS A 69 3.44 4.54 10.46
CA HIS A 69 2.52 3.83 9.57
C HIS A 69 2.20 4.62 8.30
N SER A 70 1.88 3.92 7.23
CA SER A 70 1.35 4.51 6.00
C SER A 70 -0.08 4.01 5.80
N TYR A 71 -0.94 4.83 5.20
CA TYR A 71 -2.38 4.62 5.18
C TYR A 71 -2.88 4.58 3.74
N LEU A 72 -3.69 3.60 3.40
CA LEU A 72 -4.19 3.37 2.06
C LEU A 72 -5.65 3.84 1.94
N PHE A 73 -5.91 4.60 0.90
CA PHE A 73 -7.24 5.08 0.53
C PHE A 73 -7.52 4.76 -0.93
N GLU A 74 -8.78 4.55 -1.25
CA GLU A 74 -9.23 4.25 -2.61
C GLU A 74 -9.94 5.45 -3.26
N GLY A 75 -9.35 5.95 -4.35
CA GLY A 75 -10.02 6.85 -5.29
C GLY A 75 -10.53 6.09 -6.51
N GLU A 76 -11.15 6.80 -7.44
CA GLU A 76 -11.68 6.23 -8.69
C GLU A 76 -10.54 5.74 -9.58
N GLU A 77 -9.63 6.64 -9.95
CA GLU A 77 -8.51 6.37 -10.88
C GLU A 77 -7.21 5.97 -10.16
N TYR A 78 -7.11 6.25 -8.86
CA TYR A 78 -5.87 6.10 -8.10
C TYR A 78 -6.14 5.50 -6.72
N PHE A 79 -5.20 4.71 -6.23
CA PHE A 79 -5.03 4.55 -4.79
C PHE A 79 -4.20 5.71 -4.25
N ASN A 80 -4.46 6.12 -3.02
CA ASN A 80 -3.68 7.14 -2.33
C ASN A 80 -3.05 6.54 -1.08
N VAL A 81 -1.72 6.50 -1.04
CA VAL A 81 -0.94 6.13 0.14
C VAL A 81 -0.47 7.41 0.81
N ILE A 82 -0.92 7.65 2.03
CA ILE A 82 -0.44 8.75 2.86
C ILE A 82 0.56 8.20 3.85
N ASP A 83 1.80 8.68 3.78
CA ASP A 83 2.86 8.27 4.69
C ASP A 83 2.79 8.99 6.04
N CYS A 84 3.53 8.53 7.03
CA CYS A 84 3.48 9.01 8.42
C CYS A 84 3.91 10.48 8.58
N ASP A 85 4.61 11.05 7.59
CA ASP A 85 4.95 12.47 7.52
C ASP A 85 3.89 13.32 6.81
N GLY A 86 2.78 12.70 6.41
CA GLY A 86 1.68 13.35 5.70
C GLY A 86 1.91 13.53 4.20
N LYS A 87 3.02 13.06 3.62
CA LYS A 87 3.19 13.03 2.17
C LYS A 87 2.23 12.01 1.56
N SER A 88 1.64 12.38 0.43
CA SER A 88 0.66 11.57 -0.28
C SER A 88 1.24 11.11 -1.60
N TYR A 89 1.05 9.83 -1.89
CA TYR A 89 1.53 9.16 -3.08
C TYR A 89 0.34 8.53 -3.78
N PHE A 90 0.12 8.88 -5.03
CA PHE A 90 -0.87 8.23 -5.87
C PHE A 90 -0.27 7.05 -6.59
N VAL A 91 -1.04 5.96 -6.64
CA VAL A 91 -0.75 4.76 -7.43
C VAL A 91 -1.83 4.65 -8.49
N SER A 92 -1.45 4.73 -9.76
CA SER A 92 -2.36 4.59 -10.90
C SER A 92 -3.02 3.21 -10.90
N LYS A 93 -4.36 3.16 -10.87
CA LYS A 93 -5.07 1.88 -11.02
C LYS A 93 -4.88 1.25 -12.39
N LYS A 94 -4.52 2.06 -13.38
CA LYS A 94 -4.33 1.61 -14.76
C LYS A 94 -2.91 1.11 -15.01
N THR A 95 -1.90 1.78 -14.46
CA THR A 95 -0.48 1.55 -14.84
C THR A 95 0.38 1.05 -13.68
N GLY A 96 -0.04 1.25 -12.43
CA GLY A 96 0.76 0.94 -11.24
C GLY A 96 1.88 1.93 -10.92
N GLU A 97 2.09 2.92 -11.79
CA GLU A 97 3.05 4.01 -11.58
C GLU A 97 2.71 4.82 -10.33
N ILE A 98 3.75 5.22 -9.61
CA ILE A 98 3.68 5.96 -8.37
C ILE A 98 4.07 7.41 -8.64
N PHE A 99 3.26 8.35 -8.16
CA PHE A 99 3.57 9.77 -8.26
C PHE A 99 3.17 10.53 -7.00
N ILE A 100 3.93 11.57 -6.66
CA ILE A 100 3.67 12.38 -5.47
C ILE A 100 2.46 13.29 -5.73
N ASN A 101 1.51 13.26 -4.80
CA ASN A 101 0.41 14.21 -4.79
C ASN A 101 0.83 15.50 -4.09
N GLU A 102 1.44 16.40 -4.87
CA GLU A 102 1.93 17.69 -4.37
C GLU A 102 0.82 18.59 -3.77
N LYS A 103 -0.45 18.35 -4.11
CA LYS A 103 -1.58 19.14 -3.58
C LYS A 103 -1.98 18.74 -2.17
N HIS A 104 -1.69 17.51 -1.75
CA HIS A 104 -2.00 17.08 -0.40
C HIS A 104 -0.89 17.50 0.55
N LYS A 105 -1.21 18.44 1.42
CA LYS A 105 -0.28 18.96 2.42
C LYS A 105 -0.59 18.39 3.80
N TRP A 106 0.37 18.48 4.70
CA TRP A 106 0.17 18.08 6.10
C TRP A 106 -1.09 18.73 6.71
N GLY A 107 -1.87 17.95 7.45
CA GLY A 107 -3.11 18.43 8.07
C GLY A 107 -4.28 18.63 7.11
N SER A 108 -4.13 18.34 5.82
CA SER A 108 -5.23 18.37 4.85
C SER A 108 -6.37 17.43 5.24
N LYS A 109 -7.52 17.57 4.58
CA LYS A 109 -8.59 16.58 4.71
C LYS A 109 -8.09 15.23 4.16
N LEU A 110 -8.36 14.14 4.88
CA LEU A 110 -8.07 12.79 4.39
C LEU A 110 -8.99 12.46 3.20
N PRO A 111 -8.51 11.67 2.23
CA PRO A 111 -9.37 11.08 1.21
C PRO A 111 -10.49 10.25 1.84
N ASN A 112 -11.57 10.08 1.10
CA ASN A 112 -12.62 9.12 1.46
C ASN A 112 -12.14 7.69 1.17
N ASN A 113 -12.93 6.68 1.55
CA ASN A 113 -12.68 5.26 1.28
C ASN A 113 -11.33 4.77 1.83
N TYR A 114 -11.15 4.91 3.15
CA TYR A 114 -10.02 4.30 3.84
C TYR A 114 -10.11 2.78 3.74
N LEU A 115 -9.00 2.14 3.37
CA LEU A 115 -8.91 0.68 3.25
C LEU A 115 -8.16 0.05 4.43
N GLY A 116 -7.20 0.76 5.01
CA GLY A 116 -6.34 0.19 6.04
C GLY A 116 -4.97 0.84 6.11
N ARG A 117 -4.10 0.29 6.94
CA ARG A 117 -2.74 0.79 7.15
C ARG A 117 -1.69 -0.28 6.99
N TYR A 118 -0.50 0.17 6.65
CA TYR A 118 0.73 -0.60 6.71
C TYR A 118 1.44 -0.34 8.04
N TYR A 119 1.63 -1.39 8.83
CA TYR A 119 2.37 -1.32 10.08
C TYR A 119 3.61 -2.19 10.05
N TYR A 120 4.66 -1.78 10.77
CA TYR A 120 5.88 -2.55 10.88
C TYR A 120 5.78 -3.54 12.05
N ASP A 121 5.91 -4.81 11.76
CA ASP A 121 6.02 -5.86 12.77
C ASP A 121 7.52 -6.05 13.11
N ARG A 122 7.89 -5.72 14.35
CA ARG A 122 9.28 -5.81 14.81
C ARG A 122 9.76 -7.25 14.98
N VAL A 123 8.87 -8.20 15.27
CA VAL A 123 9.23 -9.61 15.48
C VAL A 123 9.54 -10.27 14.15
N ARG A 124 8.76 -9.93 13.12
CA ARG A 124 8.89 -10.48 11.76
C ARG A 124 9.73 -9.60 10.83
N GLU A 125 10.22 -8.47 11.33
CA GLU A 125 11.02 -7.46 10.63
C GLU A 125 10.47 -7.02 9.26
N ARG A 126 9.15 -6.94 9.12
CA ARG A 126 8.50 -6.58 7.85
C ARG A 126 7.21 -5.80 8.05
N TYR A 127 6.75 -5.15 7.00
CA TYR A 127 5.47 -4.47 7.00
C TYR A 127 4.32 -5.43 6.70
N PHE A 128 3.18 -5.14 7.28
CA PHE A 128 1.92 -5.83 7.07
C PHE A 128 0.82 -4.82 6.78
N PHE A 129 -0.04 -5.14 5.83
CA PHE A 129 -1.28 -4.42 5.64
C PHE A 129 -2.35 -5.00 6.59
N VAL A 130 -3.08 -4.12 7.25
CA VAL A 130 -4.26 -4.47 8.03
C VAL A 130 -5.43 -3.64 7.52
N GLU A 131 -6.50 -4.33 7.13
CA GLU A 131 -7.76 -3.70 6.76
C GLU A 131 -8.43 -3.09 7.99
N GLU A 132 -8.86 -1.85 7.86
CA GLU A 132 -9.48 -1.08 8.95
C GLU A 132 -10.56 -0.17 8.36
N THR A 133 -11.70 -0.03 9.04
CA THR A 133 -12.84 0.78 8.54
C THR A 133 -12.76 2.24 8.95
N GLU A 134 -11.91 2.58 9.92
CA GLU A 134 -11.80 3.92 10.48
C GLU A 134 -10.34 4.36 10.56
N VAL A 135 -10.10 5.64 10.28
CA VAL A 135 -8.77 6.25 10.35
C VAL A 135 -8.80 7.47 11.26
N ASN A 136 -7.82 7.54 12.16
CA ASN A 136 -7.61 8.72 12.98
C ASN A 136 -6.62 9.66 12.28
N LYS A 137 -7.10 10.86 11.91
CA LYS A 137 -6.32 11.91 11.24
C LYS A 137 -5.05 12.32 12.00
N GLU A 138 -5.09 12.37 13.33
CA GLU A 138 -3.94 12.72 14.17
C GLU A 138 -2.83 11.66 14.06
N LYS A 139 -3.21 10.37 13.93
CA LYS A 139 -2.25 9.29 13.73
C LYS A 139 -1.62 9.31 12.33
N VAL A 140 -2.37 9.74 11.31
CA VAL A 140 -1.84 9.89 9.94
C VAL A 140 -0.76 10.96 9.88
N TYR A 141 -0.98 12.07 10.58
CA TYR A 141 -0.11 13.25 10.50
C TYR A 141 0.92 13.36 11.64
N LYS A 142 1.04 12.32 12.47
CA LYS A 142 1.84 12.32 13.72
C LYS A 142 3.29 12.78 13.52
N TYR A 143 3.93 12.45 12.39
CA TYR A 143 5.35 12.76 12.13
C TYR A 143 5.57 13.83 11.07
N GLY A 144 4.48 14.42 10.55
CA GLY A 144 4.59 15.51 9.59
C GLY A 144 4.64 16.88 10.27
N GLY A 145 4.86 17.93 9.48
CA GLY A 145 4.97 19.30 9.98
C GLY A 145 6.35 19.69 10.54
N ASN A 146 7.26 18.72 10.73
CA ASN A 146 8.68 19.00 10.97
C ASN A 146 9.42 19.03 9.62
N ILE A 147 9.51 20.24 9.03
CA ILE A 147 10.52 20.65 8.05
C ILE A 147 11.35 21.74 8.73
#